data_AF-A0A2S9FH14-F1
#
_entry.id   AF-A0A2S9FH14-F1
#
_cell.length_a   1.000
_cell.length_b   1.000
_cell.length_c   1.000
_cell.angle_alpha   90.00
_cell.angle_beta   90.00
_cell.angle_gamma   90.00
#
_symmetry.space_group_name_H-M   'P 1'
#
loop_
_entity.id
_entity.type
_entity.pdbx_description
1 polymer ?
#
loop_
_entity_poly.entity_id
_entity_poly.type
_entity_poly.pdbx_seq_one_letter_code
_entity_poly.pdbx_strand_id
1 'polypeptide(L)'
;MTEPDHQHAVTGHEPDESVATPETAESTPDLEALLLGAVDDARAAIVEYSGENSVGEYLGAGFEDPTAATHRFLAELPGYRGWQWAVVVAACPGAAQATISEVVLVPGPTALLAPKWVPWEERVRPGDLGPGDLLSPPADDPRLVPGYTATGDPQIDEV
;
A
#
# COMPACT_ATOMS: atom_id res chain seq x y z
N MET A 1 4.49 4.24 -60.44
CA MET A 1 3.82 5.00 -59.37
C MET A 1 3.57 3.99 -58.28
N THR A 2 4.57 3.83 -57.43
CA THR A 2 4.69 2.82 -56.37
C THR A 2 5.11 3.62 -55.15
N GLU A 3 4.21 3.77 -54.18
CA GLU A 3 4.57 4.33 -52.88
C GLU A 3 5.46 3.32 -52.14
N PRO A 4 6.60 3.72 -51.59
CA PRO A 4 7.41 2.85 -50.76
C PRO A 4 6.92 2.87 -49.31
N ASP A 5 6.99 1.69 -48.71
CA ASP A 5 6.71 1.37 -47.32
C ASP A 5 7.57 2.20 -46.36
N HIS A 6 6.94 2.97 -45.46
CA HIS A 6 7.64 3.72 -44.41
C HIS A 6 7.94 2.79 -43.22
N GLN A 7 9.02 2.02 -43.31
CA GLN A 7 9.59 1.33 -42.16
C GLN A 7 10.31 2.35 -41.26
N HIS A 8 9.66 2.75 -40.17
CA HIS A 8 10.30 3.45 -39.06
C HIS A 8 11.24 2.48 -38.33
N ALA A 9 12.54 2.57 -38.63
CA ALA A 9 13.57 1.94 -37.82
C ALA A 9 13.58 2.60 -36.43
N VAL A 10 13.16 1.86 -35.41
CA VAL A 10 13.35 2.26 -34.01
C VAL A 10 14.82 2.06 -33.69
N THR A 11 15.57 3.15 -33.69
CA THR A 11 16.93 3.19 -33.15
C THR A 11 16.85 2.86 -31.66
N GLY A 12 17.47 1.75 -31.25
CA GLY A 12 17.54 1.36 -29.84
C GLY A 12 18.20 2.46 -29.02
N HIS A 13 17.49 2.97 -28.03
CA HIS A 13 18.07 3.72 -26.94
C HIS A 13 18.65 2.70 -25.96
N GLU A 14 19.97 2.53 -25.95
CA GLU A 14 20.66 1.87 -24.85
C GLU A 14 20.41 2.72 -23.60
N PRO A 15 19.79 2.18 -22.53
CA PRO A 15 19.72 2.90 -21.27
C PRO A 15 21.13 2.97 -20.70
N ASP A 16 21.58 4.19 -20.41
CA ASP A 16 22.78 4.47 -19.62
C ASP A 16 22.53 3.96 -18.19
N GLU A 17 22.83 2.69 -17.95
CA GLU A 17 22.73 2.03 -16.64
C GLU A 17 23.93 2.40 -15.77
N SER A 18 24.11 3.69 -15.53
CA SER A 18 24.85 4.19 -14.38
C SER A 18 23.84 4.55 -13.29
N VAL A 19 23.14 3.52 -12.80
CA VAL A 19 22.46 3.64 -11.51
C VAL A 19 23.56 3.62 -10.47
N ALA A 20 23.88 4.79 -9.91
CA ALA A 20 24.71 4.88 -8.73
C ALA A 20 24.09 3.96 -7.67
N THR A 21 24.81 2.90 -7.30
CA THR A 21 24.49 2.08 -6.14
C THR A 21 24.30 3.03 -4.96
N PRO A 22 23.17 2.98 -4.22
CA PRO A 22 23.02 3.82 -3.04
C PRO A 22 24.19 3.49 -2.12
N GLU A 23 25.04 4.49 -1.88
CA GLU A 23 26.14 4.40 -0.94
C GLU A 23 25.48 4.13 0.42
N THR A 24 25.64 2.92 0.95
CA THR A 24 25.07 2.51 2.24
C THR A 24 25.60 3.48 3.30
N ALA A 25 24.77 4.42 3.73
CA ALA A 25 25.13 5.33 4.82
C ALA A 25 25.43 4.49 6.07
N GLU A 26 26.62 4.63 6.64
CA GLU A 26 26.97 3.94 7.88
C GLU A 26 26.25 4.61 9.06
N SER A 27 25.58 3.81 9.91
CA SER A 27 25.00 4.30 11.16
C SER A 27 26.09 4.77 12.11
N THR A 28 25.90 5.95 12.71
CA THR A 28 26.73 6.41 13.83
C THR A 28 26.02 6.17 15.16
N PRO A 29 26.76 5.95 16.27
CA PRO A 29 26.15 5.75 17.59
C PRO A 29 25.24 6.90 18.04
N ASP A 30 25.58 8.13 17.66
CA ASP A 30 24.76 9.31 17.95
C ASP A 30 23.42 9.28 17.19
N LEU A 31 23.45 8.84 15.94
CA LEU A 31 22.25 8.69 15.12
C LEU A 31 21.36 7.54 15.62
N GLU A 32 21.96 6.42 15.99
CA GLU A 32 21.25 5.31 16.62
C GLU A 32 20.57 5.73 17.93
N ALA A 33 21.27 6.48 18.78
CA ALA A 33 20.73 7.01 20.03
C ALA A 33 19.59 8.01 19.78
N LEU A 34 19.72 8.85 18.75
CA LEU A 34 18.67 9.80 18.35
C LEU A 34 17.40 9.09 17.89
N LEU A 35 17.55 8.12 16.99
CA LEU A 35 16.43 7.35 16.43
C LEU A 35 15.73 6.54 17.52
N LEU A 36 16.48 5.77 18.33
CA LEU A 36 15.90 4.97 19.42
C LEU A 36 15.34 5.84 20.56
N GLY A 37 15.81 7.08 20.69
CA GLY A 37 15.36 8.05 21.68
C GLY A 37 14.03 8.74 21.33
N ALA A 38 13.54 8.64 20.09
CA ALA A 38 12.36 9.34 19.60
C ALA A 38 11.01 8.76 20.08
N VAL A 39 10.99 8.07 21.22
CA VAL A 39 9.79 7.39 21.75
C VAL A 39 8.66 8.37 22.04
N ASP A 40 8.98 9.52 22.67
CA ASP A 40 7.99 10.52 23.05
C ASP A 40 7.43 11.23 21.80
N ASP A 41 8.29 11.56 20.83
CA ASP A 41 7.87 12.14 19.55
C ASP A 41 6.98 11.16 18.78
N ALA A 42 7.33 9.87 18.77
CA ALA A 42 6.52 8.84 18.13
C ALA A 42 5.15 8.67 18.81
N ARG A 43 5.11 8.67 20.15
CA ARG A 43 3.85 8.66 20.91
C ARG A 43 3.02 9.90 20.60
N ALA A 44 3.63 11.08 20.60
CA ALA A 44 2.96 12.35 20.31
C ALA A 44 2.35 12.33 18.91
N ALA A 45 3.05 11.79 17.91
CA ALA A 45 2.54 11.65 16.55
C ALA A 45 1.28 10.77 16.47
N ILE A 46 1.22 9.67 17.24
CA ILE A 46 0.01 8.84 17.33
C ILE A 46 -1.13 9.62 17.99
N VAL A 47 -0.85 10.33 19.09
CA VAL A 47 -1.85 11.13 19.80
C VAL A 47 -2.41 12.24 18.92
N GLU A 48 -1.57 12.91 18.15
CA GLU A 48 -2.00 13.91 17.17
C GLU A 48 -2.89 13.29 16.09
N TYR A 49 -2.52 12.11 15.59
CA TYR A 49 -3.24 11.43 14.52
C TYR A 49 -4.58 10.82 14.95
N SER A 50 -4.64 10.18 16.13
CA SER A 50 -5.76 9.33 16.54
C SER A 50 -6.29 9.58 17.97
N GLY A 51 -5.75 10.57 18.69
CA GLY A 51 -6.18 10.97 20.03
C GLY A 51 -5.49 10.22 21.17
N GLU A 52 -5.51 10.79 22.37
CA GLU A 52 -4.77 10.31 23.55
C GLU A 52 -5.07 8.86 23.93
N ASN A 53 -6.35 8.46 23.82
CA ASN A 53 -6.79 7.12 24.22
C ASN A 53 -6.50 6.04 23.18
N SER A 54 -5.87 6.37 22.05
CA SER A 54 -5.59 5.40 20.99
C SER A 54 -4.29 4.63 21.18
N VAL A 55 -3.37 5.11 22.04
CA VAL A 55 -2.01 4.60 22.19
C VAL A 55 -1.79 3.97 23.56
N GLY A 56 -1.42 2.69 23.56
CA GLY A 56 -1.16 1.90 24.77
C GLY A 56 0.33 1.79 25.13
N GLU A 57 0.70 0.61 25.62
CA GLU A 57 2.06 0.25 26.03
C GLU A 57 3.09 0.39 24.90
N TYR A 58 4.29 0.85 25.21
CA TYR A 58 5.41 0.87 24.27
C TYR A 58 6.02 -0.54 24.15
N LEU A 59 6.18 -1.00 22.91
CA LEU A 59 6.62 -2.36 22.59
C LEU A 59 8.10 -2.44 22.19
N GLY A 60 8.75 -1.29 22.03
CA GLY A 60 10.14 -1.18 21.58
C GLY A 60 10.27 -0.54 20.20
N ALA A 61 11.52 -0.45 19.74
CA ALA A 61 11.86 0.03 18.42
C ALA A 61 12.90 -0.87 17.76
N GLY A 62 12.93 -0.84 16.43
CA GLY A 62 13.95 -1.49 15.62
C GLY A 62 14.33 -0.62 14.45
N PHE A 63 15.59 -0.71 14.01
CA PHE A 63 16.05 -0.01 12.82
C PHE A 63 15.43 -0.62 11.57
N GLU A 64 14.94 0.24 10.67
CA GLU A 64 14.58 -0.14 9.30
C GLU A 64 15.83 -0.08 8.41
N ASP A 65 16.63 0.97 8.62
CA ASP A 65 17.90 1.23 7.94
C ASP A 65 18.80 2.12 8.82
N PRO A 66 20.01 2.47 8.36
CA PRO A 66 20.94 3.27 9.16
C PRO A 66 20.47 4.65 9.64
N THR A 67 19.44 5.18 9.00
CA THR A 67 18.88 6.52 9.19
C THR A 67 17.41 6.51 9.62
N ALA A 68 16.81 5.33 9.82
CA ALA A 68 15.40 5.20 10.18
C ALA A 68 15.14 4.07 11.19
N ALA A 69 14.18 4.30 12.08
CA ALA A 69 13.72 3.30 13.05
C ALA A 69 12.19 3.33 13.19
N THR A 70 11.62 2.17 13.50
CA THR A 70 10.19 2.02 13.75
C THR A 70 9.93 1.82 15.24
N HIS A 71 9.24 2.77 15.86
CA HIS A 71 8.70 2.64 17.21
C HIS A 71 7.34 1.96 17.17
N ARG A 72 7.12 0.99 18.07
CA ARG A 72 5.85 0.27 18.18
C ARG A 72 5.15 0.49 19.50
N PHE A 73 3.82 0.62 19.45
CA PHE A 73 2.96 0.73 20.62
C PHE A 73 1.76 -0.20 20.46
N LEU A 74 1.18 -0.70 21.55
CA LEU A 74 -0.15 -1.33 21.48
C LEU A 74 -1.19 -0.31 21.04
N ALA A 75 -2.13 -0.73 20.20
CA ALA A 75 -3.27 0.09 19.83
C ALA A 75 -4.43 -0.11 20.82
N GLU A 76 -4.91 0.99 21.39
CA GLU A 76 -6.10 1.03 22.23
C GLU A 76 -7.31 1.56 21.44
N LEU A 77 -7.65 0.84 20.38
CA LEU A 77 -8.77 1.19 19.49
C LEU A 77 -9.84 0.09 19.48
N PRO A 78 -11.14 0.44 19.61
CA PRO A 78 -12.23 -0.51 19.42
C PRO A 78 -12.13 -1.20 18.05
N GLY A 79 -12.23 -2.53 18.03
CA GLY A 79 -12.12 -3.33 16.80
C GLY A 79 -10.69 -3.70 16.38
N TYR A 80 -9.66 -3.07 16.96
CA TYR A 80 -8.25 -3.29 16.63
C TYR A 80 -7.50 -4.04 17.73
N ARG A 81 -8.17 -4.98 18.40
CA ARG A 81 -7.55 -5.79 19.45
C ARG A 81 -6.34 -6.56 18.89
N GLY A 82 -5.20 -6.43 19.57
CA GLY A 82 -3.95 -7.08 19.19
C GLY A 82 -3.19 -6.38 18.06
N TRP A 83 -3.70 -5.26 17.55
CA TRP A 83 -2.99 -4.39 16.61
C TRP A 83 -1.99 -3.48 17.34
N GLN A 84 -1.06 -2.95 16.55
CA GLN A 84 0.03 -2.11 17.03
C GLN A 84 0.09 -0.85 16.16
N TRP A 85 0.38 0.28 16.79
CA TRP A 85 0.90 1.43 16.06
C TRP A 85 2.36 1.16 15.68
N ALA A 86 2.72 1.51 14.46
CA ALA A 86 4.10 1.59 14.00
C ALA A 86 4.35 3.02 13.53
N VAL A 87 5.35 3.67 14.12
CA VAL A 87 5.75 5.03 13.79
C VAL A 87 7.17 4.98 13.31
N VAL A 88 7.38 5.31 12.04
CA VAL A 88 8.73 5.38 11.49
C VAL A 88 9.26 6.78 11.67
N VAL A 89 10.42 6.85 12.30
CA VAL A 89 11.20 8.06 12.48
C VAL A 89 12.44 7.99 11.60
N ALA A 90 12.88 9.13 11.09
CA ALA A 90 14.07 9.24 10.27
C ALA A 90 14.92 10.43 10.68
N ALA A 91 16.24 10.31 10.53
CA ALA A 91 17.20 11.38 10.80
C ALA A 91 18.43 11.21 9.90
N CYS A 92 19.03 12.33 9.48
CA CYS A 92 20.31 12.31 8.78
C CYS A 92 21.47 12.50 9.77
N PRO A 93 22.72 12.11 9.41
CA PRO A 93 23.89 12.38 10.23
C PRO A 93 24.01 13.87 10.58
N GLY A 94 24.21 14.17 11.87
CA GLY A 94 24.29 15.55 12.38
C GLY A 94 22.94 16.24 12.63
N ALA A 95 21.81 15.55 12.39
CA ALA A 95 20.50 16.06 12.79
C ALA A 95 20.42 16.19 14.33
N ALA A 96 19.75 17.24 14.79
CA ALA A 96 19.50 17.46 16.22
C ALA A 96 18.25 16.73 16.74
N GLN A 97 17.34 16.35 15.84
CA GLN A 97 16.07 15.68 16.13
C GLN A 97 15.69 14.76 14.98
N ALA A 98 14.99 13.67 15.28
CA ALA A 98 14.35 12.83 14.27
C ALA A 98 13.05 13.47 13.77
N THR A 99 12.65 13.12 12.55
CA THR A 99 11.36 13.51 11.99
C THR A 99 10.45 12.30 11.81
N ILE A 100 9.15 12.49 11.91
CA ILE A 100 8.17 11.42 11.64
C ILE A 100 8.01 11.24 10.13
N SER A 101 8.23 10.02 9.65
CA SER A 101 8.00 9.62 8.25
C SER A 101 6.57 9.13 8.05
N GLU A 102 6.10 8.26 8.94
CA GLU A 102 4.76 7.65 8.85
C GLU A 102 4.22 7.24 10.22
N VAL A 103 2.90 7.24 10.32
CA VAL A 103 2.14 6.72 11.47
C VAL A 103 1.11 5.76 10.90
N VAL A 104 1.30 4.47 11.15
CA VAL A 104 0.46 3.42 10.57
C VAL A 104 0.00 2.43 11.62
N LEU A 105 -1.18 1.86 11.39
CA LEU A 105 -1.73 0.81 12.23
C LEU A 105 -1.50 -0.53 11.55
N VAL A 106 -0.78 -1.42 12.22
CA VAL A 106 -0.37 -2.72 11.68
C VAL A 106 -0.84 -3.87 12.57
N PRO A 107 -1.13 -5.05 12.00
CA PRO A 107 -1.54 -6.19 12.80
C PRO A 107 -0.36 -6.70 13.64
N GLY A 108 -0.56 -6.82 14.95
CA GLY A 108 0.37 -7.51 15.84
C GLY A 108 0.18 -9.03 15.85
N PRO A 109 0.99 -9.77 16.62
CA PRO A 109 0.97 -11.24 16.65
C PRO A 109 -0.36 -11.86 17.10
N THR A 110 -1.20 -11.08 17.76
CA THR A 110 -2.51 -11.51 18.30
C THR A 110 -3.67 -10.78 17.63
N ALA A 111 -3.41 -10.01 16.57
CA ALA A 111 -4.43 -9.28 15.83
C ALA A 111 -5.42 -10.25 15.17
N LEU A 112 -6.70 -9.91 15.26
CA LEU A 112 -7.72 -10.59 14.48
C LEU A 112 -7.63 -10.09 13.03
N LEU A 113 -7.13 -10.95 12.14
CA LEU A 113 -7.04 -10.67 10.71
C LEU A 113 -8.31 -11.07 9.98
N ALA A 114 -8.57 -10.39 8.86
CA ALA A 114 -9.61 -10.79 7.94
C ALA A 114 -9.32 -12.20 7.41
N PRO A 115 -10.37 -13.00 7.11
CA PRO A 115 -10.19 -14.25 6.39
C PRO A 115 -9.58 -13.98 5.01
N LYS A 116 -9.03 -15.03 4.39
CA LYS A 116 -8.55 -14.94 3.01
C LYS A 116 -9.66 -14.40 2.12
N TRP A 117 -9.29 -13.47 1.24
CA TRP A 117 -10.22 -12.97 0.24
C TRP A 117 -10.65 -14.11 -0.68
N VAL A 118 -11.95 -14.14 -0.99
CA VAL A 118 -12.58 -15.13 -1.87
C VAL A 118 -13.21 -14.36 -3.03
N PRO A 119 -13.05 -14.78 -4.30
CA PRO A 119 -13.77 -14.22 -5.44
C PRO A 119 -15.26 -14.10 -5.15
N TRP A 120 -15.91 -13.03 -5.63
CA TRP A 120 -17.33 -12.80 -5.33
C TRP A 120 -18.20 -13.97 -5.79
N GLU A 121 -17.88 -14.59 -6.93
CA GLU A 121 -18.61 -15.73 -7.52
C GLU A 121 -18.56 -16.96 -6.62
N GLU A 122 -17.44 -17.18 -5.95
CA GLU A 122 -17.25 -18.26 -4.98
C GLU A 122 -17.93 -17.97 -3.62
N ARG A 123 -18.32 -16.71 -3.36
CA ARG A 123 -19.07 -16.36 -2.14
C ARG A 123 -20.56 -16.65 -2.27
N VAL A 124 -21.09 -16.77 -3.49
CA VAL A 124 -22.53 -16.98 -3.75
C VAL A 124 -22.96 -18.34 -3.19
N ARG A 125 -23.99 -18.34 -2.36
CA ARG A 125 -24.58 -19.53 -1.72
C ARG A 125 -25.98 -19.80 -2.26
N PRO A 126 -26.48 -21.05 -2.11
CA PRO A 126 -27.89 -21.34 -2.37
C PRO A 126 -28.80 -20.38 -1.58
N GLY A 127 -29.66 -19.66 -2.29
CA GLY A 127 -30.58 -18.67 -1.73
C GLY A 127 -30.13 -17.21 -1.86
N ASP A 128 -28.89 -16.94 -2.27
CA ASP A 128 -28.41 -15.56 -2.50
C ASP A 128 -29.00 -14.93 -3.78
N LEU A 129 -29.50 -15.76 -4.69
CA LEU A 129 -30.08 -15.34 -5.97
C LEU A 129 -31.55 -15.72 -6.07
N GLY A 130 -32.37 -14.80 -6.56
CA GLY A 130 -33.76 -14.96 -6.91
C GLY A 130 -34.03 -14.92 -8.42
N PRO A 131 -35.27 -15.19 -8.84
CA PRO A 131 -35.66 -15.09 -10.24
C PRO A 131 -35.41 -13.69 -10.80
N GLY A 132 -34.61 -13.60 -11.87
CA GLY A 132 -34.28 -12.35 -12.55
C GLY A 132 -32.95 -11.72 -12.12
N ASP A 133 -32.26 -12.25 -11.10
CA ASP A 133 -30.94 -11.77 -10.72
C ASP A 133 -29.91 -12.09 -11.81
N LEU A 134 -29.13 -11.07 -12.19
CA LEU A 134 -28.07 -11.18 -13.19
C LEU A 134 -26.72 -11.05 -12.50
N LEU A 135 -25.82 -11.99 -12.78
CA LEU A 135 -24.43 -11.92 -12.37
C LEU A 135 -23.58 -11.28 -13.46
N SER A 136 -22.43 -10.75 -13.06
CA SER A 136 -21.41 -10.38 -14.04
C SER A 136 -21.04 -11.60 -14.89
N PRO A 137 -21.05 -11.48 -16.21
CA PRO A 137 -20.64 -12.59 -17.07
C PRO A 137 -19.13 -12.85 -16.91
N PRO A 138 -18.67 -14.07 -17.24
CA PRO A 138 -17.24 -14.37 -17.31
C PRO A 138 -16.51 -13.40 -18.24
N ALA A 139 -15.25 -13.08 -17.92
CA ALA A 139 -14.45 -12.11 -18.68
C ALA A 139 -14.34 -12.44 -20.18
N ASP A 140 -14.30 -13.73 -20.53
CA ASP A 140 -14.16 -14.24 -21.90
C ASP A 140 -15.44 -14.96 -22.39
N ASP A 141 -16.64 -14.48 -22.03
CA ASP A 141 -17.88 -15.09 -22.53
C ASP A 141 -18.03 -14.83 -24.05
N PRO A 142 -18.00 -15.88 -24.91
CA PRO A 142 -18.05 -15.73 -26.35
C PRO A 142 -19.41 -15.22 -26.88
N ARG A 143 -20.41 -15.12 -26.01
CA ARG A 143 -21.73 -14.54 -26.34
C ARG A 143 -21.75 -13.03 -26.24
N LEU A 144 -20.75 -12.43 -25.58
CA LEU A 144 -20.66 -10.99 -25.45
C LEU A 144 -19.95 -10.39 -26.65
N VAL A 145 -20.47 -9.28 -27.13
CA VAL A 145 -19.80 -8.42 -28.11
C VAL A 145 -19.23 -7.21 -27.37
N PRO A 146 -18.06 -6.69 -27.77
CA PRO A 146 -17.50 -5.50 -27.14
C PRO A 146 -18.47 -4.33 -27.25
N GLY A 147 -18.72 -3.62 -26.15
CA GLY A 147 -19.74 -2.56 -26.08
C GLY A 147 -19.49 -1.32 -26.94
N TYR A 148 -18.33 -1.24 -27.61
CA TYR A 148 -18.03 -0.22 -28.62
C TYR A 148 -18.41 -0.65 -30.05
N THR A 149 -18.87 -1.89 -30.24
CA THR A 149 -19.37 -2.38 -31.53
C THR A 149 -20.85 -2.07 -31.63
N ALA A 150 -21.30 -1.57 -32.79
CA ALA A 150 -22.71 -1.35 -33.06
C ALA A 150 -23.51 -2.64 -32.79
N THR A 151 -24.62 -2.50 -32.07
CA THR A 151 -25.46 -3.63 -31.66
C THR A 151 -26.20 -4.26 -32.83
N GLY A 152 -26.28 -3.55 -33.97
CA GLY A 152 -27.05 -3.95 -35.15
C GLY A 152 -28.54 -3.61 -35.02
N ASP A 153 -28.95 -3.00 -33.91
CA ASP A 153 -30.28 -2.44 -33.71
C ASP A 153 -30.24 -0.93 -33.98
N PRO A 154 -30.87 -0.45 -35.07
CA PRO A 154 -30.89 0.97 -35.42
C PRO A 154 -31.48 1.85 -34.30
N GLN A 155 -32.37 1.32 -33.46
CA GLN A 155 -32.98 2.09 -32.38
C GLN A 155 -32.03 2.32 -31.18
N ILE A 156 -30.99 1.49 -31.04
CA ILE A 156 -29.98 1.58 -29.97
C ILE A 156 -28.74 2.31 -30.48
N ASP A 157 -28.36 2.10 -31.75
CA ASP A 157 -27.12 2.58 -32.35
C ASP A 157 -27.17 4.04 -32.85
N GLU A 158 -28.36 4.64 -32.95
CA GLU A 158 -28.56 6.03 -33.44
C GLU A 158 -28.59 7.11 -32.32
N VAL A 159 -28.19 6.78 -31.09
CA VAL A 159 -28.16 7.72 -29.94
C VAL A 159 -26.84 8.46 -29.81
#